data_AF-A0A430HC38-F1
#
_entry.id   AF-A0A430HC38-F1
#
_cell.length_a   1.000
_cell.length_b   1.000
_cell.length_c   1.000
_cell.angle_alpha   90.00
_cell.angle_beta   90.00
_cell.angle_gamma   90.00
#
_symmetry.space_group_name_H-M   'P 1'
#
loop_
_entity.id
_entity.type
_entity.pdbx_description
1 polymer ?
#
loop_
_entity_poly.entity_id
_entity_poly.type
_entity_poly.pdbx_seq_one_letter_code
_entity_poly.pdbx_strand_id
1 'polypeptide(L)'
;MKSDHSLEDLKNFLKNDVFVLWDELSEDGNSVGFETNLINTNGPEEDISEFLRLFDSLPLSLLQLLNHCREKIFDIGFEGEAFGDTANAHLSAAVIGKLGQLGFAIGIRIYPIAMEGGEEGTEPGPGLGHS
;
A
#
# COMPACT_ATOMS: atom_id res chain seq x y z
N MET A 1 30.68 15.25 -6.74
CA MET A 1 29.83 15.59 -5.57
C MET A 1 28.65 14.64 -5.62
N LYS A 2 28.62 13.61 -4.75
CA LYS A 2 27.40 12.80 -4.60
C LYS A 2 26.44 13.68 -3.82
N SER A 3 25.32 14.03 -4.44
CA SER A 3 24.26 14.74 -3.73
C SER A 3 23.69 13.79 -2.69
N ASP A 4 23.92 14.08 -1.41
CA ASP A 4 23.25 13.49 -0.25
C ASP A 4 21.76 13.91 -0.24
N HIS A 5 21.05 13.71 -1.34
CA HIS A 5 19.61 13.84 -1.37
C HIS A 5 19.04 12.58 -0.72
N SER A 6 19.08 12.61 0.60
CA SER A 6 18.40 11.64 1.45
C SER A 6 16.95 11.51 0.98
N LEU A 7 16.47 10.27 0.85
CA LEU A 7 15.05 10.01 0.61
C LEU A 7 14.18 10.55 1.75
N GLU A 8 14.75 10.99 2.87
CA GLU A 8 14.00 11.51 4.01
C GLU A 8 13.13 12.72 3.70
N ASP A 9 13.52 13.62 2.80
CA ASP A 9 12.65 14.75 2.45
C ASP A 9 11.40 14.27 1.70
N LEU A 10 11.56 13.26 0.83
CA LEU A 10 10.46 12.62 0.12
C LEU A 10 9.57 11.85 1.10
N LYS A 11 10.16 11.08 2.01
CA LYS A 11 9.45 10.32 3.06
C LYS A 11 8.65 11.25 3.96
N ASN A 12 9.25 12.33 4.43
CA ASN A 12 8.59 13.32 5.30
C ASN A 12 7.42 14.02 4.60
N PHE A 13 7.53 14.31 3.30
CA PHE A 13 6.43 14.90 2.53
C PHE A 13 5.25 13.93 2.41
N LEU A 14 5.53 12.65 2.19
CA LEU A 14 4.51 11.62 1.94
C LEU A 14 3.95 10.95 3.21
N LYS A 15 4.61 11.12 4.36
CA LYS A 15 4.43 10.35 5.61
C LYS A 15 2.99 10.20 6.11
N ASN A 16 2.12 11.17 5.84
CA ASN A 16 0.74 11.13 6.33
C ASN A 16 -0.15 10.20 5.50
N ASP A 17 0.16 10.04 4.20
CA ASP A 17 -0.72 9.40 3.23
C ASP A 17 -0.13 8.11 2.64
N VAL A 18 1.20 7.95 2.72
CA VAL A 18 1.95 6.83 2.14
C VAL A 18 2.95 6.29 3.16
N PHE A 19 2.94 4.97 3.33
CA PHE A 19 3.96 4.23 4.06
C PHE A 19 5.14 3.92 3.14
N VAL A 20 6.35 4.12 3.65
CA VAL A 20 7.59 3.73 2.95
C VAL A 20 7.98 2.35 3.46
N LEU A 21 7.85 1.34 2.59
CA LEU A 21 8.11 -0.06 2.93
C LEU A 21 9.61 -0.31 3.11
N TRP A 22 10.41 0.28 2.25
CA TRP A 22 11.86 0.18 2.26
C TRP A 22 12.46 1.33 1.44
N ASP A 23 13.64 1.76 1.85
CA ASP A 23 14.47 2.73 1.15
C ASP A 23 15.93 2.26 1.18
N GLU A 24 16.51 2.07 -0.01
CA GLU A 24 17.86 1.54 -0.16
C GLU A 24 18.74 2.53 -0.90
N LEU A 25 19.91 2.82 -0.31
CA LEU A 25 20.97 3.60 -0.93
C LEU A 25 22.09 2.66 -1.38
N SER A 26 22.33 2.61 -2.68
CA SER A 26 23.41 1.83 -3.28
C SER A 26 24.37 2.70 -4.09
N GLU A 27 25.50 2.14 -4.52
CA GLU A 27 26.41 2.84 -5.45
C GLU A 27 25.75 3.16 -6.80
N ASP A 28 24.76 2.37 -7.20
CA ASP A 28 24.03 2.48 -8.46
C ASP A 28 22.81 3.41 -8.37
N GLY A 29 22.52 3.97 -7.18
CA GLY A 29 21.42 4.90 -6.94
C GLY A 29 20.49 4.49 -5.81
N ASN A 30 19.40 5.24 -5.70
CA ASN A 30 18.34 5.04 -4.70
C ASN A 30 17.28 4.06 -5.22
N SER A 31 16.75 3.24 -4.34
CA SER A 31 15.59 2.40 -4.61
C SER A 31 14.56 2.59 -3.49
N VAL A 32 13.27 2.60 -3.84
CA VAL A 32 12.21 2.86 -2.85
C VAL A 32 10.92 2.07 -3.14
N GLY A 33 10.31 1.56 -2.08
CA GLY A 33 9.00 0.92 -2.08
C GLY A 33 7.97 1.71 -1.28
N PHE A 34 6.78 1.91 -1.85
CA PHE A 34 5.67 2.62 -1.21
C PHE A 34 4.42 1.74 -1.11
N GLU A 35 3.64 1.92 -0.04
CA GLU A 35 2.29 1.39 0.13
C GLU A 35 1.39 2.52 0.65
N THR A 36 0.13 2.58 0.23
CA THR A 36 -0.78 3.63 0.73
C THR A 36 -1.22 3.35 2.17
N ASN A 37 -1.27 4.38 3.02
CA ASN A 37 -1.92 4.27 4.33
C ASN A 37 -3.46 4.28 4.24
N LEU A 38 -4.01 4.37 3.02
CA LEU A 38 -5.42 4.53 2.74
C LEU A 38 -6.18 3.21 2.88
N ILE A 39 -6.25 2.70 4.10
CA ILE A 39 -7.18 1.61 4.45
C ILE A 39 -8.57 2.26 4.63
N ASN A 40 -9.21 2.76 3.56
CA ASN A 40 -10.63 3.14 3.59
C ASN A 40 -11.28 3.57 2.27
N THR A 41 -10.70 3.29 1.10
CA THR A 41 -11.40 3.59 -0.15
C THR A 41 -12.23 2.41 -0.63
N ASN A 42 -13.20 2.65 -1.51
CA ASN A 42 -14.18 1.65 -1.96
C ASN A 42 -13.54 0.56 -2.86
N GLY A 43 -12.22 0.58 -3.04
CA GLY A 43 -11.45 -0.41 -3.79
C GLY A 43 -10.08 0.11 -4.24
N PRO A 44 -9.21 -0.78 -4.75
CA PRO A 44 -7.82 -0.48 -5.07
C PRO A 44 -7.65 0.64 -6.11
N GLU A 45 -8.59 0.84 -7.03
CA GLU A 45 -8.48 1.92 -8.03
C GLU A 45 -8.47 3.31 -7.38
N GLU A 46 -9.24 3.51 -6.31
CA GLU A 46 -9.29 4.78 -5.57
C GLU A 46 -7.98 5.01 -4.80
N ASP A 47 -7.43 3.98 -4.15
CA ASP A 47 -6.14 4.06 -3.45
C ASP A 47 -4.99 4.43 -4.41
N ILE A 48 -4.92 3.78 -5.57
CA ILE A 48 -3.90 4.12 -6.56
C ILE A 48 -4.11 5.53 -7.12
N SER A 49 -5.36 5.91 -7.36
CA SER A 49 -5.66 7.25 -7.89
C SER A 49 -5.24 8.35 -6.92
N GLU A 50 -5.47 8.13 -5.63
CA GLU A 50 -5.03 9.05 -4.58
C GLU A 50 -3.51 9.05 -4.43
N PHE A 51 -2.86 7.89 -4.49
CA PHE A 51 -1.40 7.79 -4.58
C PHE A 51 -0.87 8.63 -5.74
N LEU A 52 -1.39 8.44 -6.96
CA LEU A 52 -0.97 9.21 -8.14
C LEU A 52 -1.20 10.72 -7.96
N ARG A 53 -2.29 11.12 -7.30
CA ARG A 53 -2.59 12.53 -7.00
C ARG A 53 -1.53 13.15 -6.07
N LEU A 54 -1.05 12.42 -5.08
CA LEU A 54 0.01 12.88 -4.19
C LEU A 54 1.32 13.12 -4.95
N PHE A 55 1.63 12.26 -5.92
CA PHE A 55 2.82 12.41 -6.77
C PHE A 55 2.71 13.60 -7.72
N ASP A 56 1.52 13.85 -8.27
CA ASP A 56 1.23 15.05 -9.07
C ASP A 56 1.40 16.35 -8.24
N SER A 57 1.36 16.27 -6.90
CA SER A 57 1.54 17.40 -5.98
C SER A 57 2.97 17.58 -5.44
N LEU A 58 3.91 16.69 -5.79
CA LEU A 58 5.28 16.76 -5.29
C LEU A 58 5.98 18.06 -5.75
N PRO A 59 6.70 18.75 -4.86
CA PRO A 59 7.64 19.79 -5.24
C PRO A 59 8.62 19.26 -6.29
N LEU A 60 8.98 20.12 -7.26
CA LEU A 60 9.84 19.72 -8.39
C LEU A 60 11.16 19.06 -7.95
N SER A 61 11.75 19.51 -6.84
CA SER A 61 12.97 18.92 -6.28
C SER A 61 12.77 17.47 -5.80
N LEU A 62 11.62 17.17 -5.19
CA LEU A 62 11.28 15.81 -4.72
C LEU A 62 10.87 14.91 -5.88
N LEU A 63 10.16 15.45 -6.87
CA LEU A 63 9.86 14.73 -8.11
C LEU A 63 11.15 14.36 -8.87
N GLN A 64 12.12 15.28 -8.92
CA GLN A 64 13.44 14.99 -9.49
C GLN A 64 14.14 13.90 -8.68
N LEU A 65 14.18 13.99 -7.36
CA LEU A 65 14.77 12.95 -6.51
C LEU A 65 14.16 11.57 -6.79
N LEU A 66 12.83 11.48 -6.84
CA LEU A 66 12.13 10.26 -7.19
C LEU A 66 12.48 9.76 -8.60
N ASN A 67 12.57 10.65 -9.59
CA ASN A 67 12.92 10.27 -10.96
C ASN A 67 14.35 9.73 -11.09
N HIS A 68 15.25 10.07 -10.17
CA HIS A 68 16.60 9.51 -10.11
C HIS A 68 16.67 8.18 -9.34
N CYS A 69 15.56 7.71 -8.75
CA CYS A 69 15.51 6.38 -8.16
C CYS A 69 15.59 5.33 -9.27
N ARG A 70 16.54 4.40 -9.13
CA ARG A 70 16.78 3.30 -10.05
C ARG A 70 15.59 2.33 -10.05
N GLU A 71 15.03 2.08 -8.88
CA GLU A 71 13.88 1.22 -8.70
C GLU A 71 12.82 1.92 -7.87
N LYS A 72 11.58 1.75 -8.31
CA LYS A 72 10.38 2.33 -7.72
C LYS A 72 9.32 1.25 -7.73
N ILE A 73 8.92 0.79 -6.55
CA ILE A 73 7.83 -0.17 -6.41
C ILE A 73 6.67 0.51 -5.70
N PHE A 74 5.49 0.35 -6.27
CA PHE A 74 4.24 0.64 -5.60
C PHE A 74 3.56 -0.68 -5.24
N ASP A 75 3.51 -0.98 -3.94
CA ASP A 75 2.92 -2.18 -3.38
C ASP A 75 1.46 -1.93 -3.01
N ILE A 76 0.60 -2.89 -3.34
CA ILE A 76 -0.80 -2.93 -2.97
C ILE A 76 -1.06 -4.21 -2.19
N GLY A 77 -1.50 -4.04 -0.95
CA GLY A 77 -1.95 -5.12 -0.08
C GLY A 77 -3.45 -5.39 -0.22
N PHE A 78 -3.82 -6.67 -0.26
CA PHE A 78 -5.20 -7.13 -0.21
C PHE A 78 -5.38 -8.13 0.92
N GLU A 79 -6.47 -8.03 1.68
CA GLU A 79 -6.89 -9.11 2.57
C GLU A 79 -7.57 -10.20 1.73
N GLY A 80 -7.05 -11.43 1.80
CA GLY A 80 -7.67 -12.57 1.14
C GLY A 80 -8.84 -13.08 1.95
N GLU A 81 -10.07 -12.87 1.47
CA GLU A 81 -11.26 -13.47 2.07
C GLU A 81 -11.15 -15.00 2.14
N ALA A 82 -11.75 -15.58 3.18
CA ALA A 82 -11.75 -17.02 3.39
C ALA A 82 -12.33 -17.73 2.17
N PHE A 83 -11.48 -18.43 1.42
CA PHE A 83 -11.84 -19.36 0.34
C PHE A 83 -13.12 -19.02 -0.44
N GLY A 84 -13.09 -18.01 -1.31
CA GLY A 84 -14.15 -17.89 -2.32
C GLY A 84 -14.30 -16.53 -2.97
N ASP A 85 -14.23 -15.46 -2.19
CA ASP A 85 -14.51 -14.13 -2.72
C ASP A 85 -13.20 -13.45 -3.11
N THR A 86 -12.90 -13.50 -4.40
CA THR A 86 -11.88 -12.62 -5.00
C THR A 86 -12.37 -11.19 -4.81
N ALA A 87 -11.67 -10.41 -3.99
CA ALA A 87 -11.77 -8.96 -4.08
C ALA A 87 -11.52 -8.59 -5.55
N ASN A 88 -12.57 -8.19 -6.27
CA ASN A 88 -12.46 -7.82 -7.67
C ASN A 88 -11.72 -6.48 -7.74
N ALA A 89 -10.39 -6.56 -7.75
CA ALA A 89 -9.52 -5.43 -7.96
C ALA A 89 -9.56 -5.04 -9.45
N HIS A 90 -10.48 -4.14 -9.80
CA HIS A 90 -10.44 -3.50 -11.11
C HIS A 90 -9.44 -2.34 -11.07
N LEU A 91 -8.52 -2.29 -12.04
CA LEU A 91 -7.63 -1.15 -12.27
C LEU A 91 -7.80 -0.69 -13.71
N SER A 92 -8.20 0.56 -13.92
CA SER A 92 -8.31 1.10 -15.28
C SER A 92 -6.96 1.21 -15.97
N ALA A 93 -6.97 1.06 -17.30
CA ALA A 93 -5.77 1.23 -18.13
C ALA A 93 -5.12 2.61 -17.97
N ALA A 94 -5.90 3.64 -17.62
CA ALA A 94 -5.39 4.98 -17.36
C ALA A 94 -4.50 5.03 -16.10
N VAL A 95 -4.94 4.36 -15.03
CA VAL A 95 -4.19 4.25 -13.77
C VAL A 95 -2.89 3.47 -13.98
N ILE A 96 -2.97 2.32 -14.64
CA ILE A 96 -1.80 1.50 -15.00
C ILE A 96 -0.83 2.32 -15.88
N GLY A 97 -1.37 3.05 -16.85
CA GLY A 97 -0.58 3.90 -17.75
C GLY A 97 0.17 5.01 -17.01
N LYS A 98 -0.47 5.68 -16.05
CA LYS A 98 0.19 6.70 -15.23
C LYS A 98 1.31 6.12 -14.35
N LEU A 99 1.08 4.99 -13.69
CA LEU A 99 2.13 4.31 -12.92
C LEU A 99 3.33 3.95 -13.80
N GLY A 100 3.08 3.42 -15.00
CA GLY A 100 4.11 3.11 -15.97
C GLY A 100 4.90 4.34 -16.43
N GLN A 101 4.25 5.48 -16.65
CA GLN A 101 4.92 6.74 -17.01
C GLN A 101 5.85 7.26 -15.90
N LEU A 102 5.46 7.07 -14.65
CA LEU A 102 6.27 7.41 -13.49
C LEU A 102 7.37 6.38 -13.20
N GLY A 103 7.41 5.28 -13.96
CA GLY A 103 8.43 4.24 -13.85
C GLY A 103 8.27 3.35 -12.60
N PHE A 104 7.05 3.22 -12.09
CA PHE A 104 6.74 2.30 -11.00
C PHE A 104 6.51 0.88 -11.53
N ALA A 105 7.13 -0.11 -10.87
CA ALA A 105 6.62 -1.47 -10.87
C ALA A 105 5.47 -1.59 -9.86
N ILE A 106 4.52 -2.50 -10.13
CA ILE A 106 3.40 -2.75 -9.22
C ILE A 106 3.65 -4.07 -8.49
N GLY A 107 3.79 -4.00 -7.17
CA GLY A 107 3.79 -5.15 -6.28
C GLY A 107 2.37 -5.46 -5.81
N ILE A 108 1.97 -6.73 -5.82
CA ILE A 108 0.68 -7.17 -5.28
C ILE A 108 0.97 -8.12 -4.13
N ARG A 109 0.46 -7.81 -2.94
CA ARG A 109 0.53 -8.68 -1.75
C ARG A 109 -0.86 -9.11 -1.33
N ILE A 110 -0.98 -10.36 -0.93
CA ILE A 110 -2.20 -10.92 -0.39
C ILE A 110 -1.91 -11.34 1.05
N TYR A 111 -2.56 -10.68 2.00
CA TYR A 111 -2.48 -10.98 3.41
C TYR A 111 -3.57 -11.99 3.79
N PRO A 112 -3.26 -13.05 4.52
CA PRO A 112 -4.29 -13.94 5.04
C PRO A 112 -5.16 -13.18 6.05
N ILE A 113 -6.49 -13.25 5.93
CA ILE A 113 -7.37 -12.78 6.99
C ILE A 113 -7.08 -13.62 8.23
N ALA A 114 -6.67 -12.97 9.31
CA ALA A 114 -6.69 -13.60 10.62
C ALA A 114 -8.15 -13.89 10.91
N MET A 115 -8.57 -15.16 10.86
CA MET A 115 -9.84 -15.54 11.46
C MET A 115 -9.72 -15.15 12.93
N GLU A 116 -10.36 -14.04 13.33
CA GLU A 116 -10.71 -13.88 14.74
C GLU A 116 -11.49 -15.13 15.11
N GLY A 117 -10.95 -15.91 16.05
CA GLY A 117 -11.50 -17.19 16.44
C GLY A 117 -13.00 -17.05 16.71
N GLY A 118 -13.81 -17.63 15.83
CA GLY A 118 -15.25 -17.68 15.98
C GLY A 118 -15.62 -18.54 17.19
N GLU A 119 -16.22 -17.85 18.17
CA GLU A 119 -17.33 -18.26 19.04
C GLU A 119 -17.07 -19.42 20.04
N GLU A 120 -17.73 -19.57 21.18
CA GLU A 120 -19.06 -19.15 21.63
C GLU A 120 -19.06 -18.91 23.15
N GLY A 121 -19.88 -17.96 23.60
CA GLY A 121 -20.41 -17.98 24.94
C GLY A 121 -21.38 -19.16 25.08
N THR A 122 -21.08 -20.10 25.96
CA THR A 122 -22.11 -20.96 26.57
C THR A 122 -22.71 -20.24 27.76
N GLU A 123 -23.84 -19.56 27.56
CA GLU A 123 -24.83 -19.43 28.63
C GLU A 123 -25.36 -20.83 28.99
N PRO A 124 -25.34 -21.27 30.26
CA PRO A 124 -26.17 -22.39 30.65
C PRO A 124 -27.63 -21.92 30.76
N GLY A 125 -28.42 -22.24 29.75
CA GLY A 125 -29.88 -22.23 29.80
C GLY A 125 -30.45 -23.22 30.84
N PRO A 126 -31.78 -23.23 31.02
CA PRO A 126 -32.47 -23.33 32.31
C PRO A 126 -32.44 -24.72 32.96
N GLY A 127 -32.63 -24.71 34.28
CA GLY A 127 -32.56 -25.89 35.13
C GLY A 127 -33.55 -27.02 34.78
N LEU A 128 -33.13 -28.22 35.18
CA LEU A 128 -34.01 -29.38 35.37
C LEU A 128 -33.88 -29.80 36.84
N GLY A 129 -35.03 -29.78 37.54
CA GLY A 129 -35.17 -30.42 38.85
C GLY A 129 -35.27 -31.94 38.73
N HIS A 130 -35.59 -32.55 39.88
CA HIS A 130 -35.72 -33.99 40.19
C HIS A 130 -34.38 -34.63 40.58
N SER A 131 -34.18 -35.21 41.77
CA SER A 131 -35.09 -35.74 42.81
C SER A 131 -34.46 -35.64 44.19
#